data_AF-A0A938KK47-F1
#
_entry.id   AF-A0A938KK47-F1
#
_cell.length_a   1.000
_cell.length_b   1.000
_cell.length_c   1.000
_cell.angle_alpha   90.00
_cell.angle_beta   90.00
_cell.angle_gamma   90.00
#
_symmetry.space_group_name_H-M   'P 1'
#
loop_
_entity.id
_entity.type
_entity.pdbx_description
1 polymer ?
#
loop_
_entity_poly.entity_id
_entity_poly.type
_entity_poly.pdbx_seq_one_letter_code
_entity_poly.pdbx_strand_id
1 'polypeptide(L)'
;MTAPPRGRRFRAAALALCALLLGGCVYLRLLEVKLQLAKFDRYFALRSDDGLVILCQKPVIRPDDVRWFGVKPETVRRLGHAEEWQIRWVKQLPPGVTEAQVYDISL
;
A
#
# COMPACT_ATOMS: atom_id res chain seq x y z
N MET A 1 -16.77 -22.17 -40.95
CA MET A 1 -16.57 -21.47 -39.65
C MET A 1 -17.43 -22.17 -38.59
N THR A 2 -16.84 -23.05 -37.79
CA THR A 2 -17.55 -23.80 -36.74
C THR A 2 -17.79 -22.90 -35.52
N ALA A 3 -19.06 -22.70 -35.16
CA ALA A 3 -19.41 -21.89 -33.99
C ALA A 3 -18.86 -22.56 -32.71
N PRO A 4 -18.15 -21.84 -31.83
CA PRO A 4 -17.61 -22.43 -30.62
C PRO A 4 -18.77 -22.88 -29.71
N PRO A 5 -18.63 -24.02 -29.00
CA PRO A 5 -19.70 -24.59 -28.19
C PRO A 5 -20.16 -23.56 -27.14
N ARG A 6 -21.48 -23.37 -27.02
CA ARG A 6 -22.11 -22.39 -26.11
C ARG A 6 -21.54 -22.44 -24.68
N GLY A 7 -21.17 -23.63 -24.19
CA GLY A 7 -20.56 -23.82 -22.89
C GLY A 7 -19.18 -23.17 -22.71
N ARG A 8 -18.39 -23.02 -23.78
CA ARG A 8 -17.07 -22.35 -23.72
C ARG A 8 -17.20 -20.85 -23.50
N ARG A 9 -18.21 -20.22 -24.13
CA ARG A 9 -18.51 -18.79 -23.95
C ARG A 9 -19.00 -18.48 -22.54
N PHE A 10 -19.84 -19.36 -21.99
CA PHE A 10 -20.35 -19.21 -20.63
C PHE A 10 -19.24 -19.34 -19.57
N ARG A 11 -18.35 -20.33 -19.74
CA ARG A 11 -17.16 -20.48 -18.86
C ARG A 11 -16.24 -19.28 -18.93
N ALA A 12 -15.99 -18.73 -20.13
CA ALA A 12 -15.16 -17.54 -20.29
C ALA A 12 -15.78 -16.30 -19.63
N ALA A 13 -17.10 -16.12 -19.76
CA ALA A 13 -17.81 -15.02 -19.11
C ALA A 13 -17.80 -15.14 -17.58
N ALA A 14 -18.00 -16.35 -17.04
CA ALA A 14 -17.89 -16.61 -15.61
C ALA A 14 -16.48 -16.34 -15.08
N LEU A 15 -15.44 -16.75 -15.82
CA LEU A 15 -14.05 -16.49 -15.44
C LEU A 15 -13.72 -14.99 -15.43
N ALA A 16 -14.19 -14.25 -16.45
CA ALA A 16 -14.04 -12.81 -16.52
C ALA A 16 -14.77 -12.09 -15.37
N LEU A 17 -15.98 -12.54 -15.02
CA LEU A 17 -16.73 -11.99 -13.89
C LEU A 17 -16.01 -12.25 -12.55
N CYS A 18 -15.51 -13.47 -12.34
CA CYS A 18 -14.70 -13.79 -11.17
C CYS A 18 -13.42 -12.95 -11.11
N ALA A 19 -12.74 -12.73 -12.24
CA ALA A 19 -11.54 -11.89 -12.29
C ALA A 19 -11.83 -10.42 -11.91
N LEU A 20 -12.99 -9.88 -12.32
CA LEU A 20 -13.41 -8.53 -11.95
C LEU A 20 -13.78 -8.42 -10.46
N LEU A 21 -14.43 -9.43 -9.89
CA LEU A 21 -14.78 -9.46 -8.47
C LEU A 21 -13.56 -9.65 -7.56
N LEU A 22 -12.55 -10.39 -8.03
CA LEU A 22 -11.28 -10.58 -7.30
C LEU A 22 -10.33 -9.39 -7.45
N GLY A 23 -10.45 -8.59 -8.52
CA GLY A 23 -9.69 -7.36 -8.75
C GLY A 23 -10.01 -6.22 -7.78
N GLY A 24 -11.19 -6.23 -7.14
CA GLY A 24 -11.58 -5.27 -6.10
C GLY A 24 -10.74 -5.33 -4.81
N CYS A 25 -9.77 -6.24 -4.72
CA CYS A 25 -9.03 -6.52 -3.49
C CYS A 25 -8.18 -5.32 -3.02
N VAL A 26 -7.58 -4.54 -3.92
CA VAL A 26 -6.73 -3.39 -3.52
C VAL A 26 -7.58 -2.26 -2.92
N TYR A 27 -8.69 -1.91 -3.57
CA TYR A 27 -9.58 -0.84 -3.08
C TYR A 27 -10.21 -1.20 -1.74
N LEU A 28 -10.67 -2.44 -1.58
CA LEU A 28 -11.23 -2.91 -0.30
C LEU A 28 -10.18 -2.93 0.81
N ARG A 29 -8.92 -3.30 0.51
CA ARG A 29 -7.82 -3.19 1.48
C ARG A 29 -7.56 -1.74 1.89
N LEU A 30 -7.59 -0.80 0.94
CA LEU A 30 -7.42 0.62 1.24
C LEU A 30 -8.57 1.15 2.12
N LEU A 31 -9.81 0.72 1.84
CA LEU A 31 -10.96 1.03 2.67
C LEU A 31 -10.79 0.46 4.09
N GLU A 32 -10.29 -0.76 4.22
CA GLU A 32 -10.01 -1.39 5.51
C GLU A 32 -8.93 -0.61 6.28
N VAL A 33 -7.86 -0.15 5.62
CA VAL A 33 -6.85 0.72 6.25
C VAL A 33 -7.48 1.98 6.82
N LYS A 34 -8.39 2.62 6.06
CA LYS A 34 -9.12 3.80 6.56
C LYS A 34 -9.93 3.48 7.81
N LEU A 35 -10.59 2.32 7.86
CA LEU A 35 -11.34 1.86 9.04
C LEU A 35 -10.42 1.54 10.22
N GLN A 36 -9.22 0.99 9.97
CA GLN A 36 -8.20 0.75 10.99
C GLN A 36 -7.67 2.05 11.57
N LEU A 37 -7.43 3.07 10.73
CA LEU A 37 -7.00 4.40 11.16
C LEU A 37 -8.03 5.06 12.07
N ALA A 38 -9.33 4.87 11.81
CA ALA A 38 -10.39 5.35 12.69
C ALA A 38 -10.39 4.68 14.08
N LYS A 39 -9.66 3.58 14.24
CA LYS A 39 -9.48 2.84 15.50
C LYS A 39 -7.99 2.72 15.83
N PHE A 40 -7.27 3.83 15.72
CA PHE A 40 -5.80 3.87 15.73
C PHE A 40 -5.17 3.05 16.85
N ASP A 41 -5.55 3.28 18.11
CA ASP A 41 -4.96 2.62 19.30
C ASP A 41 -5.09 1.09 19.29
N ARG A 42 -6.04 0.54 18.51
CA ARG A 42 -6.26 -0.90 18.38
C ARG A 42 -5.42 -1.54 17.28
N TYR A 43 -5.07 -0.79 16.24
CA TYR A 43 -4.48 -1.33 15.01
C TYR A 43 -3.06 -0.83 14.75
N PHE A 44 -2.67 0.27 15.38
CA PHE A 44 -1.36 0.89 15.25
C PHE A 44 -0.73 1.06 16.64
N ALA A 45 0.60 1.07 16.68
CA ALA A 45 1.35 1.48 17.85
C ALA A 45 2.47 2.43 17.39
N LEU A 46 2.69 3.48 18.17
CA LEU A 46 3.78 4.41 17.95
C LEU A 46 4.89 4.12 18.95
N ARG A 47 6.12 4.06 18.47
CA ARG A 47 7.32 4.09 19.31
C ARG A 47 8.23 5.21 18.86
N SER A 48 8.90 5.83 19.82
CA SER A 48 9.73 7.02 19.62
C SER A 48 11.12 6.86 20.26
N ASP A 49 11.51 5.63 20.57
CA ASP A 49 12.76 5.28 21.25
C ASP A 49 14.00 5.41 20.35
N ASP A 50 13.86 5.14 19.05
CA ASP A 50 14.90 5.32 18.03
C ASP A 50 14.29 5.91 16.75
N GLY A 51 13.78 7.14 16.86
CA GLY A 51 12.97 7.78 15.81
C GLY A 51 11.52 7.34 15.81
N LEU A 52 10.74 7.79 14.82
CA LEU A 52 9.31 7.51 14.74
C LEU A 52 9.04 6.15 14.09
N VAL A 53 8.62 5.18 14.89
CA VAL A 53 8.22 3.84 14.41
C VAL A 53 6.70 3.70 14.50
N ILE A 54 6.07 3.40 13.36
CA ILE A 54 4.66 3.03 13.28
C ILE A 54 4.57 1.51 13.10
N LEU A 55 4.09 0.79 14.11
CA LEU A 55 3.81 -0.64 14.02
C LEU A 55 2.35 -0.88 13.65
N CYS A 56 2.12 -1.54 12.51
CA CYS A 56 0.81 -2.06 12.13
C CYS A 56 0.56 -3.41 12.82
N GLN A 57 -0.32 -3.45 13.82
CA GLN A 57 -0.57 -4.65 14.61
C GLN A 57 -1.33 -5.74 13.82
N LYS A 58 -2.20 -5.33 12.89
CA LYS A 58 -2.96 -6.23 11.99
C LYS A 58 -2.90 -5.71 10.56
N PRO A 59 -1.75 -5.87 9.89
CA PRO A 59 -1.52 -5.28 8.57
C PRO A 59 -2.44 -5.91 7.53
N VAL A 60 -3.11 -5.05 6.76
CA VAL A 60 -3.95 -5.45 5.61
C VAL A 60 -3.32 -5.06 4.27
N ILE A 61 -2.40 -4.11 4.28
CA ILE A 61 -1.59 -3.72 3.12
C ILE A 61 -0.48 -4.75 2.92
N ARG A 62 -0.31 -5.23 1.70
CA ARG A 62 0.79 -6.12 1.30
C ARG A 62 1.94 -5.32 0.67
N PRO A 63 3.17 -5.88 0.63
CA PRO A 63 4.29 -5.23 -0.05
C PRO A 63 3.97 -4.81 -1.49
N ASP A 64 3.26 -5.65 -2.26
CA ASP A 64 2.87 -5.32 -3.64
C ASP A 64 1.90 -4.14 -3.72
N ASP A 65 1.02 -3.95 -2.73
CA ASP A 65 0.12 -2.80 -2.68
C ASP A 65 0.95 -1.50 -2.50
N VAL A 66 2.00 -1.55 -1.65
CA VAL A 66 2.94 -0.43 -1.44
C VAL A 66 3.71 -0.09 -2.73
N ARG A 67 4.15 -1.10 -3.49
CA ARG A 67 4.77 -0.89 -4.81
C ARG A 67 3.78 -0.26 -5.80
N TRP A 68 2.52 -0.71 -5.76
CA TRP A 68 1.46 -0.17 -6.62
C TRP A 68 1.15 1.31 -6.31
N PHE A 69 1.24 1.75 -5.05
CA PHE A 69 1.14 3.18 -4.69
C PHE A 69 2.30 4.04 -5.21
N GLY A 70 3.32 3.44 -5.84
CA GLY A 70 4.45 4.16 -6.41
C GLY A 70 5.59 4.42 -5.43
N VAL A 71 5.56 3.82 -4.24
CA VAL A 71 6.67 3.89 -3.30
C VAL A 71 7.85 3.13 -3.89
N LYS A 72 8.96 3.85 -4.12
CA LYS A 72 10.20 3.30 -4.65
C LYS A 72 11.28 3.39 -3.57
N PRO A 73 11.62 2.28 -2.90
CA PRO A 73 12.70 2.29 -1.91
C PRO A 73 14.06 2.50 -2.59
N GLU A 74 14.96 3.23 -1.92
CA GLU A 74 16.37 3.35 -2.30
C GLU A 74 17.09 2.01 -2.11
N THR A 75 16.71 1.25 -1.07
CA THR A 75 17.30 -0.05 -0.75
C THR A 75 16.23 -0.99 -0.20
N VAL A 76 16.31 -2.26 -0.58
CA VAL A 76 15.47 -3.35 -0.07
C VAL A 76 16.36 -4.47 0.43
N ARG A 77 16.20 -4.86 1.70
CA ARG A 77 16.89 -6.00 2.31
C ARG A 77 15.86 -7.08 2.66
N ARG A 78 16.13 -8.33 2.31
CA ARG A 78 15.29 -9.47 2.69
C ARG A 78 15.77 -10.04 4.01
N LEU A 79 14.86 -10.14 4.97
CA LEU A 79 15.09 -10.66 6.31
C LEU A 79 14.21 -11.90 6.51
N GLY A 80 14.62 -13.02 5.92
CA GLY A 80 13.84 -14.26 5.90
C GLY A 80 12.48 -14.08 5.20
N HIS A 81 11.39 -14.05 5.97
CA HIS A 81 10.03 -13.83 5.47
C HIS A 81 9.61 -12.36 5.42
N ALA A 82 10.47 -11.43 5.86
CA ALA A 82 10.21 -10.00 5.86
C ALA A 82 11.08 -9.27 4.82
N GLU A 83 10.64 -8.08 4.44
CA GLU A 83 11.45 -7.13 3.68
C GLU A 83 11.61 -5.84 4.49
N GLU A 84 12.85 -5.35 4.60
CA GLU A 84 13.20 -4.04 5.14
C GLU A 84 13.44 -3.09 3.98
N TRP A 85 12.73 -1.96 3.96
CA TRP A 85 12.76 -1.01 2.86
C TRP A 85 13.24 0.35 3.39
N GLN A 86 14.29 0.89 2.79
CA GLN A 86 14.75 2.24 3.06
C GLN A 86 14.21 3.19 1.98
N ILE A 87 13.51 4.24 2.40
CA ILE A 87 12.88 5.21 1.49
C ILE A 87 13.31 6.62 1.91
N ARG A 88 13.79 7.41 0.95
CA ARG A 88 14.09 8.82 1.16
C ARG A 88 12.99 9.70 0.58
N TRP A 89 12.41 10.54 1.42
CA TRP A 89 11.45 11.56 1.02
C TRP A 89 12.17 12.91 0.97
N VAL A 90 12.18 13.54 -0.19
CA VAL A 90 12.80 14.86 -0.38
C VAL A 90 11.69 15.87 -0.64
N LYS A 91 11.58 16.87 0.22
CA LYS A 91 10.65 17.98 0.03
C LYS A 91 11.15 18.83 -1.14
N GLN A 92 10.35 18.93 -2.19
CA GLN A 92 10.63 19.77 -3.36
C GLN A 92 9.73 21.00 -3.30
N LEU A 93 10.34 22.17 -3.12
CA LEU A 93 9.63 23.44 -3.17
C LEU A 93 9.57 23.95 -4.62
N PRO A 94 8.48 24.61 -5.03
CA PRO A 94 8.45 25.31 -6.31
C PRO A 94 9.56 26.37 -6.39
N PRO A 95 10.04 26.69 -7.61
CA PRO A 95 11.03 27.75 -7.78
C PRO A 95 10.55 29.07 -7.15
N GLY A 96 11.40 29.70 -6.34
CA GLY A 96 11.10 30.97 -5.69
C GLY A 96 10.25 30.88 -4.42
N VAL A 97 9.84 29.68 -4.01
CA VAL A 97 9.15 29.46 -2.72
C VAL A 97 10.17 29.03 -1.68
N THR A 98 10.30 29.82 -0.62
CA THR A 98 11.00 29.43 0.61
C THR A 98 10.01 28.98 1.66
N GLU A 99 10.44 28.09 2.54
CA GLU A 99 9.62 27.74 3.70
C GLU A 99 9.53 28.90 4.68
N ALA A 100 8.32 29.18 5.14
CA ALA A 100 8.08 30.24 6.12
C ALA A 100 8.68 29.91 7.49
N GLN A 101 8.82 28.62 7.81
CA GLN A 101 9.30 28.11 9.10
C GLN A 101 10.03 26.78 8.90
N VAL A 102 10.90 26.43 9.84
CA VAL A 102 11.54 25.11 9.90
C VAL A 102 10.54 24.13 10.49
N TYR A 103 10.08 23.16 9.69
CA TYR A 103 9.17 22.08 10.13
C TYR A 103 9.91 20.78 10.48
N ASP A 104 11.24 20.82 10.47
CA ASP A 104 12.06 19.68 10.84
C ASP A 104 11.84 19.35 12.31
N ILE A 105 11.43 18.11 12.57
CA ILE A 105 11.25 17.60 13.93
C ILE A 105 12.64 17.20 14.41
N SER A 106 13.24 17.98 15.30
CA SER A 106 14.48 17.59 15.99
C SER A 106 14.17 16.45 16.97
N LEU A 107 14.82 15.30 16.76
CA LEU A 107 14.84 14.15 17.66
C LEU A 107 15.86 14.35 18.78
#